data_AF-A0A6G9AVK3-F1
#
_entry.id   AF-A0A6G9AVK3-F1
#
_cell.length_a   1.000
_cell.length_b   1.000
_cell.length_c   1.000
_cell.angle_alpha   90.00
_cell.angle_beta   90.00
_cell.angle_gamma   90.00
#
_symmetry.space_group_name_H-M   'P 1'
#
loop_
_entity.id
_entity.type
_entity.pdbx_description
1 polymer ?
#
loop_
_entity_poly.entity_id
_entity_poly.type
_entity_poly.pdbx_seq_one_letter_code
_entity_poly.pdbx_strand_id
1 'polypeptide(L)'
;MAEKFHSSSFKDPINRDEVEFSDKGVTFRVRKLIGGTDNFVFYSDISGVEIDNGLFFATVRVIPRARPEIVIKNFTKGDARRIKDLILQNVPSNRPDTFGGPAQGGYPTR
;
A
#
# COMPACT_ATOMS: atom_id res chain seq x y z
N MET A 1 5.17 -16.06 3.06
CA MET A 1 4.58 -15.69 4.37
C MET A 1 3.64 -14.53 4.13
N ALA A 2 2.40 -14.56 4.60
CA ALA A 2 1.44 -13.46 4.41
C ALA A 2 1.47 -12.54 5.65
N GLU A 3 1.96 -11.30 5.50
CA GLU A 3 1.93 -10.30 6.58
C GLU A 3 0.56 -9.62 6.59
N LYS A 4 -0.08 -9.52 7.76
CA LYS A 4 -1.43 -8.96 7.92
C LYS A 4 -1.41 -7.80 8.90
N PHE A 5 -1.94 -6.66 8.48
CA PHE A 5 -2.10 -5.47 9.30
C PHE A 5 -3.57 -5.19 9.56
N HIS A 6 -3.89 -4.78 10.77
CA HIS A 6 -5.26 -4.46 11.19
C HIS A 6 -5.32 -3.01 11.63
N SER A 7 -6.38 -2.30 11.25
CA SER A 7 -6.63 -0.94 11.74
C SER A 7 -6.78 -0.94 13.26
N SER A 8 -6.33 0.13 13.92
CA SER A 8 -6.25 0.20 15.38
C SER A 8 -7.61 0.02 16.03
N SER A 9 -7.69 -0.94 16.96
CA SER A 9 -8.91 -1.31 17.69
C SER A 9 -9.45 -0.21 18.64
N PHE A 10 -8.84 0.97 18.67
CA PHE A 10 -9.15 2.00 19.67
C PHE A 10 -10.42 2.79 19.37
N LYS A 11 -10.94 2.73 18.13
CA LYS A 11 -12.15 3.46 17.74
C LYS A 11 -13.34 2.57 17.38
N ASP A 12 -13.10 1.35 16.87
CA ASP A 12 -14.14 0.38 16.52
C ASP A 12 -13.64 -1.06 16.74
N PRO A 13 -14.08 -1.77 17.81
CA PRO A 13 -13.69 -3.16 18.06
C PRO A 13 -14.25 -4.13 17.00
N ILE A 14 -15.32 -3.74 16.31
CA ILE A 14 -16.17 -4.61 15.50
C ILE A 14 -15.87 -4.47 13.99
N ASN A 15 -15.44 -3.28 13.53
CA ASN A 15 -15.20 -2.97 12.12
C ASN A 15 -13.74 -2.63 11.88
N ARG A 16 -12.88 -3.64 11.94
CA ARG A 16 -11.44 -3.46 11.66
C ARG A 16 -11.19 -3.61 10.18
N ASP A 17 -10.66 -2.56 9.57
CA ASP A 17 -10.10 -2.63 8.23
C ASP A 17 -8.83 -3.50 8.28
N GLU A 18 -8.63 -4.34 7.27
CA GLU A 18 -7.52 -5.29 7.19
C GLU A 18 -6.75 -5.07 5.90
N VAL A 19 -5.42 -5.08 6.01
CA VAL A 19 -4.50 -5.08 4.88
C VAL A 19 -3.73 -6.39 4.91
N GLU A 20 -3.96 -7.23 3.91
CA GLU A 20 -3.31 -8.53 3.77
C GLU A 20 -2.34 -8.51 2.60
N PHE A 21 -1.06 -8.72 2.89
CA PHE A 21 0.01 -8.78 1.92
C PHE A 21 0.16 -10.21 1.40
N SER A 22 0.22 -10.34 0.08
CA SER A 22 0.52 -11.60 -0.62
C SER A 22 1.74 -11.42 -1.53
N ASP A 23 2.21 -12.51 -2.15
CA ASP A 23 3.36 -12.46 -3.05
C ASP A 23 3.07 -11.69 -4.35
N LYS A 24 1.79 -11.61 -4.77
CA LYS A 24 1.38 -10.98 -6.04
C LYS A 24 0.84 -9.56 -5.88
N GLY A 25 0.36 -9.23 -4.69
CA GLY A 25 -0.33 -7.97 -4.45
C GLY A 25 -0.83 -7.83 -3.03
N VAL A 26 -1.67 -6.83 -2.82
CA VAL A 26 -2.24 -6.49 -1.51
C VAL A 26 -3.76 -6.54 -1.58
N THR A 27 -4.35 -7.16 -0.56
CA THR A 27 -5.79 -7.21 -0.36
C THR A 27 -6.18 -6.20 0.70
N PHE A 28 -7.12 -5.34 0.35
CA PHE A 28 -7.68 -4.32 1.21
C PHE A 28 -9.10 -4.70 1.56
N ARG A 29 -9.33 -5.11 2.81
CA ARG A 29 -10.68 -5.41 3.32
C ARG A 29 -11.16 -4.22 4.12
N VAL A 30 -12.09 -3.47 3.55
CA VAL A 30 -12.73 -2.35 4.26
C VAL A 30 -14.02 -2.87 4.87
N ARG A 31 -14.05 -2.99 6.20
CA ARG A 31 -15.23 -3.52 6.91
C ARG A 31 -16.12 -2.36 7.32
N LYS A 32 -17.32 -2.30 6.75
CA LYS A 32 -18.38 -1.38 7.17
C LYS A 32 -19.48 -2.17 7.86
N LEU A 33 -20.17 -1.54 8.83
CA LEU A 33 -21.32 -2.09 9.57
C LEU A 33 -22.39 -2.70 8.66
N ILE A 34 -22.50 -2.22 7.41
CA ILE A 34 -23.38 -2.75 6.38
C ILE A 34 -22.59 -2.75 5.06
N GLY A 35 -22.29 -3.94 4.52
CA GLY A 35 -21.59 -4.10 3.25
C GLY A 35 -20.09 -3.78 3.30
N GLY A 36 -19.27 -4.75 3.71
CA GLY A 36 -17.81 -4.69 3.55
C GLY A 36 -17.39 -4.86 2.09
N THR A 37 -16.24 -4.33 1.70
CA THR A 37 -15.70 -4.47 0.35
C THR A 37 -14.26 -4.94 0.39
N ASP A 38 -13.99 -6.03 -0.32
CA ASP A 38 -12.66 -6.60 -0.50
C ASP A 38 -12.11 -6.15 -1.84
N ASN A 39 -10.98 -5.44 -1.83
CA ASN A 39 -10.31 -4.94 -3.02
C ASN A 39 -8.91 -5.55 -3.12
N PHE A 40 -8.68 -6.38 -4.13
CA PHE A 40 -7.36 -6.91 -4.43
C PHE A 40 -6.65 -6.05 -5.48
N VAL A 41 -5.38 -5.71 -5.22
CA VAL A 41 -4.54 -4.90 -6.11
C VAL A 41 -3.19 -5.57 -6.32
N PHE A 42 -2.79 -5.79 -7.57
CA PHE A 42 -1.47 -6.33 -7.90
C PHE A 42 -0.37 -5.28 -7.72
N TYR A 43 0.82 -5.69 -7.28
CA TYR A 43 1.94 -4.74 -7.13
C TYR A 43 2.36 -4.08 -8.44
N SER A 44 2.21 -4.78 -9.57
CA SER A 44 2.43 -4.23 -10.92
C SER A 44 1.53 -3.04 -11.23
N ASP A 45 0.33 -3.05 -10.66
CA ASP A 45 -0.73 -2.10 -10.97
C ASP A 45 -0.70 -0.91 -10.00
N ILE A 46 0.11 -0.97 -8.95
CA ILE A 46 0.26 0.15 -8.02
C ILE A 46 1.20 1.18 -8.66
N SER A 47 0.70 2.42 -8.76
CA SER A 47 1.50 3.56 -9.21
C SER A 47 2.23 4.22 -8.05
N GLY A 48 1.58 4.29 -6.89
CA GLY A 48 2.12 4.95 -5.71
C GLY A 48 1.27 4.71 -4.47
N VAL A 49 1.85 5.00 -3.32
CA VAL A 49 1.19 4.93 -2.02
C VAL A 49 1.47 6.20 -1.24
N GLU A 50 0.40 6.85 -0.81
CA GLU A 50 0.44 8.07 -0.01
C GLU A 50 -0.08 7.80 1.39
N ILE A 51 0.46 8.54 2.35
CA ILE A 51 -0.02 8.56 3.73
C ILE A 51 -0.47 9.96 4.02
N ASP A 52 -1.74 10.10 4.35
CA ASP A 52 -2.30 11.31 4.92
C ASP A 52 -2.27 11.19 6.45
N ASN A 53 -1.45 12.02 7.08
CA ASN A 53 -1.26 12.02 8.52
C ASN A 53 -2.30 12.93 9.17
N GLY A 54 -3.38 12.33 9.67
CA GLY A 54 -4.32 13.03 10.53
C GLY A 54 -3.76 13.32 11.93
N LEU A 55 -4.56 14.04 12.73
CA LEU A 55 -4.18 14.47 14.08
C LEU A 55 -3.80 13.26 14.97
N PHE A 56 -4.60 12.19 14.92
CA PHE A 56 -4.42 10.98 15.73
C PHE A 56 -4.13 9.71 14.92
N PHE A 57 -4.76 9.56 13.76
CA PHE A 57 -4.65 8.37 12.91
C PHE A 57 -4.17 8.77 11.51
N ALA A 58 -3.59 7.81 10.80
CA ALA A 58 -3.17 7.96 9.44
C ALA A 58 -4.15 7.25 8.48
N THR A 59 -4.30 7.84 7.31
CA THR A 59 -5.05 7.28 6.19
C THR A 59 -4.05 6.86 5.11
N VAL A 60 -4.11 5.61 4.69
CA VAL A 60 -3.29 5.09 3.59
C VAL A 60 -4.10 5.19 2.32
N ARG A 61 -3.55 5.86 1.30
CA ARG A 61 -4.16 6.01 -0.02
C ARG A 61 -3.28 5.27 -1.02
N VAL A 62 -3.84 4.25 -1.63
CA VAL A 62 -3.18 3.47 -2.68
C VAL A 62 -3.72 3.94 -4.00
N ILE A 63 -2.81 4.27 -4.93
CA ILE A 63 -3.14 4.80 -6.26
C ILE A 63 -2.84 3.70 -7.28
N PRO A 64 -3.86 2.92 -7.71
CA PRO A 64 -3.69 1.95 -8.77
C PRO A 64 -3.71 2.65 -10.13
N ARG A 65 -3.01 2.11 -11.13
CA ARG A 65 -2.97 2.65 -12.49
C ARG A 65 -4.28 2.49 -13.25
N ALA A 66 -5.01 1.41 -12.97
CA ALA A 66 -6.17 0.99 -13.75
C ALA A 66 -7.51 1.13 -13.00
N ARG A 67 -7.52 1.68 -11.78
CA ARG A 67 -8.69 1.73 -10.88
C ARG A 67 -8.70 3.02 -10.06
N PRO A 68 -9.86 3.42 -9.52
CA PRO A 68 -9.94 4.51 -8.56
C PRO A 68 -9.07 4.23 -7.32
N GLU A 69 -8.62 5.30 -6.68
CA GLU A 69 -7.81 5.23 -5.45
C GLU A 69 -8.53 4.45 -4.35
N ILE A 70 -7.78 3.61 -3.65
CA ILE A 70 -8.27 2.86 -2.50
C ILE A 70 -7.79 3.57 -1.24
N VAL A 71 -8.75 3.98 -0.42
CA VAL A 71 -8.51 4.77 0.79
C VAL A 71 -8.87 3.94 2.01
N ILE A 72 -7.92 3.73 2.92
CA ILE A 72 -8.12 2.96 4.15
C ILE A 72 -7.67 3.79 5.32
N LYS A 73 -8.52 3.86 6.34
CA LYS A 73 -8.41 4.84 7.42
C LYS A 73 -8.09 4.14 8.74
N ASN A 74 -7.86 4.93 9.77
CA ASN A 74 -7.71 4.47 11.16
C ASN A 74 -6.52 3.54 11.42
N PHE A 75 -5.41 3.72 10.70
CA PHE A 75 -4.14 3.11 11.08
C PHE A 75 -3.38 3.99 12.07
N THR A 76 -2.58 3.38 12.95
CA THR A 76 -1.55 4.15 13.65
C THR A 76 -0.58 4.73 12.62
N LYS A 77 0.07 5.85 12.97
CA LYS A 77 1.09 6.45 12.09
C LYS A 77 2.25 5.47 11.82
N GLY A 78 2.58 4.61 12.78
CA GLY A 78 3.60 3.56 12.63
C GLY A 78 3.18 2.48 11.65
N ASP A 79 1.95 1.96 11.80
CA ASP A 79 1.41 0.93 10.91
C ASP A 79 1.26 1.48 9.49
N ALA A 80 0.77 2.71 9.33
CA ALA A 80 0.61 3.34 8.02
C ALA A 80 1.95 3.48 7.28
N ARG A 81 3.03 3.87 7.97
CA ARG A 81 4.39 3.90 7.40
C ARG A 81 4.84 2.52 6.97
N ARG A 82 4.70 1.53 7.85
CA ARG A 82 5.11 0.15 7.57
C ARG A 82 4.35 -0.45 6.39
N ILE A 83 3.03 -0.21 6.31
CA ILE A 83 2.19 -0.60 5.17
C ILE A 83 2.72 0.03 3.89
N LYS A 84 2.97 1.35 3.89
CA LYS A 84 3.53 2.05 2.72
C LYS A 84 4.85 1.44 2.29
N ASP A 85 5.79 1.27 3.23
CA ASP A 85 7.12 0.76 2.93
C ASP A 85 7.06 -0.66 2.36
N LEU A 86 6.23 -1.53 2.95
CA LEU A 86 6.02 -2.90 2.45
C LEU A 86 5.39 -2.94 1.06
N ILE A 87 4.41 -2.09 0.78
CA ILE A 87 3.84 -2.00 -0.57
C ILE A 87 4.95 -1.58 -1.55
N LEU A 88 5.62 -0.47 -1.25
CA LEU A 88 6.62 0.13 -2.12
C LEU A 88 7.83 -0.77 -2.38
N GLN A 89 8.27 -1.59 -1.42
CA GLN A 89 9.34 -2.59 -1.61
C GLN A 89 8.97 -3.68 -2.62
N ASN A 90 7.68 -3.96 -2.76
CA ASN A 90 7.15 -4.98 -3.66
C ASN A 90 6.68 -4.41 -5.01
N VAL A 91 6.52 -3.08 -5.12
CA VAL A 91 6.19 -2.40 -6.37
C VAL A 91 7.43 -2.36 -7.29
N PRO A 92 7.35 -2.94 -8.51
CA PRO A 92 8.49 -3.00 -9.43
C PRO A 92 9.04 -1.62 -9.80
N SER A 93 8.18 -0.62 -9.90
CA SER A 93 8.56 0.76 -10.25
C SER A 93 9.27 1.53 -9.14
N ASN A 94 9.21 1.05 -7.89
CA ASN A 94 9.89 1.67 -6.76
C ASN A 94 11.01 0.79 -6.19
N ARG A 95 11.33 -0.34 -6.83
CA ARG A 95 12.56 -1.06 -6.54
C ARG A 95 13.72 -0.29 -7.14
N PRO A 96 14.71 0.11 -6.32
CA PRO A 96 16.03 0.36 -6.85
C PRO A 96 16.52 -0.99 -7.41
N ASP A 97 16.44 -1.14 -8.74
CA ASP A 97 17.38 -1.91 -9.54
C ASP A 97 17.79 -3.29 -8.97
N THR A 98 16.96 -4.32 -9.23
CA THR A 98 17.38 -5.74 -9.09
C THR A 98 17.40 -6.49 -10.42
N PHE A 99 17.21 -5.79 -11.55
CA PHE A 99 17.46 -6.35 -12.88
C PHE A 99 18.38 -5.41 -13.64
N GLY A 100 19.60 -5.86 -13.91
CA GLY A 100 20.63 -5.10 -14.61
C GLY A 100 20.19 -4.65 -16.00
N GLY A 101 19.77 -3.40 -16.12
CA GLY A 101 20.00 -2.60 -17.32
C GLY A 101 21.41 -2.02 -17.25
N PRO A 102 22.15 -1.90 -18.36
CA PRO A 102 23.49 -1.37 -18.32
C PRO A 102 23.47 0.03 -17.69
N ALA A 103 24.37 0.21 -16.73
CA ALA A 103 24.71 1.48 -16.15
C ALA A 103 24.74 2.58 -17.22
N GLN A 104 24.25 3.75 -16.84
CA GLN A 104 24.45 5.03 -17.50
C GLN A 104 25.79 5.07 -18.26
N GLY A 105 25.75 4.78 -19.56
CA GLY A 105 26.85 4.96 -20.47
C GLY A 105 26.74 6.37 -21.01
N GLY A 106 27.66 7.24 -20.60
CA GLY A 106 27.69 8.65 -20.95
C GLY A 106 27.57 8.90 -22.45
N TYR A 107 26.93 10.01 -22.78
CA TYR A 107 27.00 10.62 -24.10
C TYR A 107 28.48 10.86 -24.46
N PRO A 108 29.01 10.31 -25.57
CA PRO A 108 30.24 10.85 -26.11
C PRO A 108 29.90 12.19 -26.78
N THR A 109 30.30 13.27 -26.15
CA THR A 109 30.60 14.52 -26.86
C THR A 109 31.73 14.24 -27.85
N ARG A 110 31.40 14.20 -29.14
CA ARG A 110 32.24 14.77 -30.20
C ARG A 110 31.43 15.07 -31.45
#